data_AF-A0A109FCQ3-F1
#
_entry.id   AF-A0A109FCQ3-F1
#
_cell.length_a   1.000
_cell.length_b   1.000
_cell.length_c   1.000
_cell.angle_alpha   90.00
_cell.angle_beta   90.00
_cell.angle_gamma   90.00
#
_symmetry.space_group_name_H-M   'P 1'
#
loop_
_entity.id
_entity.type
_entity.pdbx_description
1 polymer ?
#
loop_
_entity_poly.entity_id
_entity_poly.type
_entity_poly.pdbx_seq_one_letter_code
_entity_poly.pdbx_strand_id
1 'polypeptide(L)'
;IFCIDCANVLFSLPQICPACETALPDPDDVVQTSLNPHDSYKTSILAGLSPTIILDIAGRALNFYAYQASRGDIQQEAAFQALITKNAQERIAILEAQCNTITREAHAEVNLLKEKLARTEKDLELQKRRNHDLQETHKANAKAYQKLRVSSY
;
A
#
# COMPACT_ATOMS: atom_id res chain seq x y z
N ILE A 1 3.77 -31.54 3.21
CA ILE A 1 4.47 -30.77 4.27
C ILE A 1 3.47 -29.78 4.81
N PHE A 2 3.33 -29.66 6.13
CA PHE A 2 2.35 -28.78 6.78
C PHE A 2 3.05 -27.91 7.83
N CYS A 3 2.52 -26.71 8.11
CA CYS A 3 2.99 -25.95 9.26
C CYS A 3 2.58 -26.66 10.56
N ILE A 4 3.25 -26.32 11.68
CA ILE A 4 3.03 -26.97 12.97
C ILE A 4 1.56 -26.85 13.42
N ASP A 5 0.96 -25.68 13.23
CA ASP A 5 -0.44 -25.45 13.62
C ASP A 5 -1.41 -26.34 12.82
N CYS A 6 -1.25 -26.39 11.49
CA CYS A 6 -2.03 -27.28 10.65
C CYS A 6 -1.76 -28.75 10.97
N ALA A 7 -0.51 -29.13 11.25
CA ALA A 7 -0.15 -30.50 11.56
C ALA A 7 -0.81 -30.97 12.87
N ASN A 8 -0.81 -30.13 13.91
CA ASN A 8 -1.46 -30.42 15.18
C ASN A 8 -2.97 -30.63 15.03
N VAL A 9 -3.61 -29.94 14.09
CA VAL A 9 -5.04 -30.12 13.80
C VAL A 9 -5.27 -31.39 12.96
N LEU A 10 -4.52 -31.54 11.86
CA LEU A 10 -4.77 -32.55 10.83
C LEU A 10 -4.34 -33.97 11.22
N PHE A 11 -3.29 -34.11 12.02
CA PHE A 11 -2.73 -35.42 12.42
C PHE A 11 -3.15 -35.86 13.83
N SER A 12 -4.16 -35.22 14.42
CA SER A 12 -4.67 -35.54 15.77
C SER A 12 -5.54 -36.81 15.84
N LEU A 13 -6.09 -37.29 14.71
CA LEU A 13 -7.02 -38.45 14.67
C LEU A 13 -6.80 -39.46 13.52
N PRO A 14 -6.41 -39.12 12.28
CA PRO A 14 -6.26 -40.10 11.20
C PRO A 14 -4.80 -40.48 10.90
N GLN A 15 -4.52 -41.78 10.76
CA GLN A 15 -3.29 -42.33 10.17
C GLN A 15 -3.32 -42.28 8.62
N ILE A 16 -3.82 -41.18 8.06
CA ILE A 16 -3.98 -40.99 6.62
C ILE A 16 -3.47 -39.59 6.28
N CYS A 17 -2.65 -39.50 5.24
CA CYS A 17 -2.13 -38.23 4.76
C CYS A 17 -3.26 -37.34 4.21
N PRO A 18 -3.48 -36.13 4.76
CA PRO A 18 -4.56 -35.24 4.31
C PRO A 18 -4.32 -34.64 2.91
N ALA A 19 -3.11 -34.76 2.35
CA ALA A 19 -2.81 -34.31 0.99
C ALA A 19 -2.99 -35.40 -0.06
N CYS A 20 -2.61 -36.65 0.25
CA CYS A 20 -2.57 -37.74 -0.75
C CYS A 20 -3.37 -38.98 -0.40
N GLU A 21 -4.11 -38.95 0.72
CA GLU A 21 -4.98 -40.02 1.21
C GLU A 21 -4.24 -41.36 1.41
N THR A 22 -2.90 -41.33 1.42
CA THR A 22 -2.06 -42.49 1.66
C THR A 22 -2.07 -42.81 3.15
N ALA A 23 -2.28 -44.08 3.50
CA ALA A 23 -2.15 -44.55 4.87
C ALA A 23 -0.71 -44.34 5.38
N LEU A 24 -0.61 -43.92 6.64
CA LEU A 24 0.64 -43.62 7.36
C LEU A 24 0.75 -44.56 8.58
N PRO A 25 0.99 -45.87 8.38
CA PRO A 25 1.00 -46.88 9.44
C PRO A 25 2.24 -46.85 10.34
N ASP A 26 3.36 -46.31 9.85
CA ASP A 26 4.65 -46.38 10.52
C ASP A 26 4.88 -45.16 11.44
N PRO A 27 5.57 -45.32 12.58
CA PRO A 27 5.85 -44.22 13.50
C PRO A 27 6.70 -43.10 12.87
N ASP A 28 7.48 -43.42 11.84
CA ASP A 28 8.34 -42.47 11.11
C ASP A 28 7.62 -41.81 9.92
N ASP A 29 6.35 -42.11 9.66
CA ASP A 29 5.58 -41.52 8.56
C ASP A 29 5.20 -40.06 8.83
N VAL A 30 5.15 -39.67 10.10
CA VAL A 30 4.87 -38.29 10.54
C VAL A 30 6.02 -37.80 11.40
N VAL A 31 6.88 -36.99 10.78
CA VAL A 31 8.05 -36.41 11.46
C VAL A 31 7.94 -34.89 11.53
N GLN A 32 8.19 -34.35 12.72
CA GLN A 32 8.40 -32.92 12.89
C GLN A 32 9.87 -32.62 12.62
N THR A 33 10.14 -31.86 11.57
CA THR A 33 11.50 -31.50 11.17
C THR A 33 11.60 -30.03 10.76
N SER A 34 12.79 -29.46 10.93
CA SER A 34 13.10 -28.14 10.40
C SER A 34 13.39 -28.24 8.91
N LEU A 35 12.70 -27.43 8.10
CA LEU A 35 12.91 -27.37 6.65
C LEU A 35 14.20 -26.64 6.27
N ASN A 36 14.85 -25.96 7.22
CA ASN A 36 16.12 -25.27 7.01
C ASN A 36 17.11 -25.58 8.15
N PRO A 37 17.69 -26.80 8.18
CA PRO A 37 18.68 -27.15 9.19
C PRO A 37 20.03 -26.45 8.93
N HIS A 38 20.83 -26.26 9.99
CA HIS A 38 22.20 -25.75 9.90
C HIS A 38 23.13 -26.74 9.17
N ASP A 39 24.20 -26.24 8.56
CA ASP A 39 25.14 -27.08 7.79
C ASP A 39 25.82 -28.14 8.65
N SER A 40 26.14 -27.84 9.90
CA SER A 40 26.66 -28.82 10.85
C SER A 40 25.71 -30.00 11.08
N TYR A 41 24.40 -29.73 11.13
CA TYR A 41 23.38 -30.78 11.25
C TYR A 41 23.29 -31.61 9.96
N LYS A 42 23.31 -30.96 8.79
CA LYS A 42 23.34 -31.65 7.48
C LYS A 42 24.56 -32.58 7.38
N THR A 43 25.74 -32.11 7.79
CA THR A 43 26.95 -32.94 7.81
C THR A 43 26.82 -34.08 8.82
N SER A 44 26.25 -33.82 10.01
CA SER A 44 26.09 -34.83 11.05
C SER A 44 25.17 -35.97 10.66
N ILE A 45 24.06 -35.70 9.96
CA ILE A 45 23.11 -36.75 9.54
C ILE A 45 23.64 -37.58 8.36
N LEU A 46 24.55 -37.02 7.56
CA LEU A 46 25.16 -37.71 6.42
C LEU A 46 26.43 -38.48 6.82
N ALA A 47 27.04 -38.13 7.94
CA ALA A 47 28.27 -38.76 8.42
C ALA A 47 28.05 -40.25 8.71
N GLY A 48 28.89 -41.11 8.14
CA GLY A 48 28.83 -42.56 8.32
C GLY A 48 27.90 -43.30 7.35
N LEU A 49 27.14 -42.59 6.50
CA LEU A 49 26.35 -43.22 5.44
C LEU A 49 27.21 -43.53 4.21
N SER A 50 26.91 -44.63 3.53
CA SER A 50 27.56 -44.95 2.26
C SER A 50 27.06 -44.05 1.13
N PRO A 51 27.87 -43.79 0.09
CA PRO A 51 27.43 -42.99 -1.07
C PRO A 51 26.14 -43.50 -1.71
N THR A 52 25.93 -44.82 -1.75
CA THR A 52 24.71 -45.44 -2.27
C THR A 52 23.46 -45.02 -1.49
N ILE A 53 23.53 -45.01 -0.16
CA ILE A 53 22.41 -44.61 0.70
C ILE A 53 22.13 -43.11 0.54
N ILE A 54 23.17 -42.28 0.47
CA ILE A 54 23.02 -40.83 0.29
C ILE A 54 22.32 -40.53 -1.04
N LEU A 55 22.71 -41.21 -2.12
CA LEU A 55 22.07 -41.04 -3.43
C LEU A 55 20.62 -41.54 -3.45
N ASP A 56 20.31 -42.63 -2.76
CA ASP A 56 18.92 -43.11 -2.63
C ASP A 56 18.04 -42.09 -1.89
N ILE A 57 18.53 -41.55 -0.76
CA ILE A 57 17.84 -40.49 0.00
C ILE A 57 17.60 -39.27 -0.88
N ALA A 58 18.62 -38.80 -1.60
CA ALA A 58 18.51 -37.65 -2.49
C ALA A 58 17.50 -37.91 -3.63
N GLY A 59 17.51 -39.09 -4.23
CA GLY A 59 16.56 -39.49 -5.27
C GLY A 59 15.12 -39.48 -4.78
N ARG A 60 14.85 -40.04 -3.60
CA ARG A 60 13.52 -40.01 -2.96
C ARG A 60 13.06 -38.59 -2.67
N ALA A 61 13.94 -37.75 -2.13
CA ALA A 61 13.63 -36.35 -1.84
C ALA A 61 13.29 -35.56 -3.11
N LEU A 62 14.04 -35.75 -4.19
CA LEU A 62 13.78 -35.11 -5.48
C LEU A 62 12.46 -35.57 -6.10
N ASN A 63 12.16 -36.87 -6.07
CA ASN A 63 10.89 -37.41 -6.55
C ASN A 63 9.70 -36.85 -5.76
N PHE A 64 9.85 -36.72 -4.43
CA PHE A 64 8.83 -36.13 -3.58
C PHE A 64 8.62 -34.64 -3.89
N TYR A 65 9.69 -33.88 -4.11
CA TYR A 65 9.60 -32.48 -4.54
C TYR A 65 8.89 -32.37 -5.90
N ALA A 66 9.26 -33.21 -6.87
CA ALA A 66 8.64 -33.24 -8.19
C ALA A 66 7.14 -33.60 -8.11
N TYR A 67 6.79 -34.55 -7.23
CA TYR A 67 5.39 -34.90 -6.96
C TYR A 67 4.60 -33.70 -6.43
N GLN A 68 5.11 -32.99 -5.41
CA GLN A 68 4.48 -31.77 -4.90
C GLN A 68 4.32 -30.69 -5.98
N ALA A 69 5.34 -30.51 -6.83
CA ALA A 69 5.30 -29.57 -7.94
C ALA A 69 4.26 -29.96 -9.00
N SER A 70 4.11 -31.26 -9.29
CA SER A 70 3.16 -31.80 -10.27
C SER A 70 1.71 -31.77 -9.80
N ARG A 71 1.46 -31.89 -8.49
CA ARG A 71 0.12 -31.98 -7.93
C ARG A 71 -0.70 -30.69 -7.99
N GLY A 72 -0.13 -29.63 -8.53
CA GLY A 72 -0.85 -28.38 -8.77
C GLY A 72 -0.99 -27.51 -7.52
N ASP A 73 -0.81 -28.03 -6.30
CA ASP A 73 -0.91 -27.24 -5.06
C ASP A 73 0.03 -26.02 -5.06
N ILE A 74 1.30 -26.22 -5.46
CA ILE A 74 2.28 -25.13 -5.59
C ILE A 74 1.88 -24.15 -6.70
N GLN A 75 1.30 -24.64 -7.80
CA GLN A 75 0.88 -23.79 -8.92
C GLN A 75 -0.39 -23.00 -8.61
N GLN A 76 -1.33 -23.61 -7.88
CA GLN A 76 -2.56 -22.98 -7.44
C GLN A 76 -2.27 -21.89 -6.42
N GLU A 77 -1.39 -22.15 -5.45
CA GLU A 77 -0.94 -21.13 -4.51
C GLU A 77 -0.23 -19.99 -5.23
N ALA A 78 0.68 -20.28 -6.16
CA ALA A 78 1.35 -19.25 -6.95
C ALA A 78 0.36 -18.41 -7.79
N ALA A 79 -0.64 -19.05 -8.40
CA ALA A 79 -1.68 -18.36 -9.17
C ALA A 79 -2.59 -17.50 -8.27
N PHE A 80 -2.94 -17.98 -7.08
CA PHE A 80 -3.72 -17.24 -6.10
C PHE A 80 -2.95 -16.00 -5.60
N GLN A 81 -1.67 -16.17 -5.26
CA GLN A 81 -0.81 -15.06 -4.85
C GLN A 81 -0.61 -14.04 -5.99
N ALA A 82 -0.47 -14.50 -7.23
CA ALA A 82 -0.41 -13.62 -8.41
C ALA A 82 -1.72 -12.82 -8.59
N LEU A 83 -2.88 -13.45 -8.37
CA LEU A 83 -4.17 -12.78 -8.45
C LEU A 83 -4.33 -11.70 -7.36
N ILE A 84 -3.95 -12.00 -6.12
CA ILE A 84 -3.97 -11.03 -5.01
C ILE A 84 -3.07 -9.85 -5.34
N THR A 85 -1.85 -10.13 -5.80
CA THR A 85 -0.86 -9.11 -6.17
C THR A 85 -1.41 -8.21 -7.28
N LYS A 86 -2.01 -8.80 -8.31
CA LYS A 86 -2.63 -8.06 -9.42
C LYS A 86 -3.76 -7.15 -8.93
N ASN A 87 -4.66 -7.65 -8.08
CA ASN A 87 -5.76 -6.86 -7.53
C ASN A 87 -5.23 -5.68 -6.69
N ALA A 88 -4.20 -5.91 -5.87
CA ALA A 88 -3.54 -4.86 -5.12
C ALA A 88 -2.93 -3.78 -6.03
N GLN A 89 -2.26 -4.18 -7.11
CA GLN A 89 -1.70 -3.26 -8.10
C GLN A 89 -2.78 -2.44 -8.83
N GLU A 90 -3.90 -3.06 -9.21
CA GLU A 90 -5.03 -2.38 -9.83
C GLU A 90 -5.62 -1.31 -8.89
N ARG A 91 -5.77 -1.62 -7.59
CA ARG A 91 -6.23 -0.66 -6.58
C ARG A 91 -5.26 0.51 -6.39
N ILE A 92 -3.96 0.23 -6.37
CA ILE A 92 -2.93 1.28 -6.29
C ILE A 92 -3.05 2.22 -7.48
N ALA A 93 -3.15 1.69 -8.71
CA ALA A 93 -3.29 2.51 -9.91
C ALA A 93 -4.54 3.41 -9.89
N ILE A 94 -5.67 2.90 -9.40
CA ILE A 94 -6.90 3.68 -9.23
C ILE A 94 -6.69 4.83 -8.22
N LEU A 95 -6.09 4.53 -7.06
CA LEU A 95 -5.83 5.52 -6.03
C LEU A 95 -4.85 6.60 -6.50
N GLU A 96 -3.79 6.22 -7.22
CA GLU A 96 -2.84 7.16 -7.82
C GLU A 96 -3.53 8.11 -8.81
N ALA A 97 -4.42 7.58 -9.67
CA ALA A 97 -5.19 8.40 -10.60
C ALA A 97 -6.14 9.37 -9.87
N GLN A 98 -6.78 8.93 -8.78
CA GLN A 98 -7.62 9.79 -7.95
C GLN A 98 -6.80 10.89 -7.26
N CYS A 99 -5.65 10.54 -6.66
CA CYS A 99 -4.74 11.52 -6.04
C CYS A 99 -4.26 12.57 -7.05
N ASN A 100 -3.90 12.16 -8.26
CA ASN A 100 -3.49 13.09 -9.33
C ASN A 100 -4.63 14.03 -9.74
N THR A 101 -5.86 13.51 -9.79
CA THR A 101 -7.05 14.31 -10.10
C THR A 101 -7.31 15.35 -9.02
N ILE A 102 -7.34 14.93 -7.75
CA ILE A 102 -7.53 15.83 -6.59
C ILE A 102 -6.44 16.90 -6.54
N THR A 103 -5.18 16.53 -6.79
CA THR A 103 -4.06 17.47 -6.81
C THR A 103 -4.26 18.54 -7.89
N ARG A 104 -4.69 18.12 -9.09
CA ARG A 104 -4.96 19.04 -10.19
C ARG A 104 -6.12 19.99 -9.87
N GLU A 105 -7.20 19.47 -9.30
CA GLU A 105 -8.36 20.27 -8.88
C GLU A 105 -7.98 21.27 -7.79
N ALA A 106 -7.24 20.84 -6.77
CA ALA A 106 -6.74 21.71 -5.71
C ALA A 106 -5.85 22.83 -6.27
N HIS A 107 -4.94 22.51 -7.21
CA HIS A 107 -4.13 23.52 -7.88
C HIS A 107 -4.97 24.51 -8.70
N ALA A 108 -6.01 24.04 -9.39
CA ALA A 108 -6.92 24.91 -10.13
C ALA A 108 -7.70 25.85 -9.21
N GLU A 109 -8.20 25.34 -8.08
CA GLU A 109 -8.91 26.14 -7.08
C GLU A 109 -8.00 27.18 -6.42
N VAL A 110 -6.77 26.80 -6.05
CA VAL A 110 -5.77 27.73 -5.53
C VAL A 110 -5.50 28.87 -6.51
N ASN A 111 -5.38 28.57 -7.81
CA ASN A 111 -5.17 29.60 -8.83
C ASN A 111 -6.39 30.52 -8.96
N LEU A 112 -7.60 29.97 -8.96
CA LEU A 112 -8.84 30.74 -9.00
C LEU A 112 -8.96 31.69 -7.80
N LEU A 113 -8.64 31.20 -6.59
CA LEU A 113 -8.66 31.99 -5.37
C LEU A 113 -7.61 33.10 -5.39
N LYS A 114 -6.40 32.82 -5.90
CA LYS A 114 -5.35 33.83 -6.09
C LYS A 114 -5.80 34.95 -7.03
N GLU A 115 -6.44 34.62 -8.15
CA GLU A 115 -6.94 35.64 -9.07
C GLU A 115 -8.08 36.46 -8.46
N LYS A 116 -8.99 35.82 -7.70
CA LYS A 116 -10.06 36.53 -6.99
C LYS A 116 -9.47 37.49 -5.96
N LEU A 117 -8.48 37.04 -5.18
CA LEU A 117 -7.79 37.87 -4.21
C LEU A 117 -7.17 39.10 -4.88
N ALA A 118 -6.40 38.91 -5.96
CA ALA A 118 -5.77 40.01 -6.70
C ALA A 118 -6.81 41.01 -7.26
N ARG A 119 -7.97 40.53 -7.75
CA ARG A 119 -9.07 41.40 -8.18
C ARG A 119 -9.63 42.23 -7.02
N THR A 120 -9.92 41.58 -5.89
CA THR A 120 -10.46 42.27 -4.70
C THR A 120 -9.48 43.27 -4.09
N GLU A 121 -8.18 42.98 -4.11
CA GLU A 121 -7.14 43.92 -3.64
C GLU A 121 -7.10 45.19 -4.51
N LYS A 122 -7.18 45.02 -5.84
CA LYS A 122 -7.24 46.15 -6.77
C LYS A 122 -8.50 46.98 -6.58
N ASP A 123 -9.66 46.34 -6.41
CA ASP A 123 -10.91 47.04 -6.15
C ASP A 123 -10.88 47.81 -4.82
N LEU A 124 -10.28 47.21 -3.78
CA LEU A 124 -10.07 47.86 -2.48
C LEU A 124 -9.19 49.12 -2.61
N GLU A 125 -8.09 49.05 -3.36
CA GLU A 125 -7.25 50.22 -3.62
C GLU A 125 -8.01 51.32 -4.37
N LEU A 126 -8.81 50.97 -5.36
CA LEU A 126 -9.61 51.93 -6.12
C LEU A 126 -10.63 52.64 -5.21
N GLN A 127 -11.31 51.89 -4.34
CA GLN A 127 -12.27 52.47 -3.40
C GLN A 127 -11.59 53.34 -2.35
N LYS A 128 -10.40 52.96 -1.86
CA LYS A 128 -9.60 53.79 -0.96
C LYS A 128 -9.25 55.14 -1.60
N ARG A 129 -8.83 55.15 -2.87
CA ARG A 129 -8.54 56.38 -3.63
C ARG A 129 -9.79 57.25 -3.78
N ARG A 130 -10.91 56.66 -4.22
CA ARG A 130 -12.20 57.39 -4.32
C ARG A 130 -12.65 58.00 -3.00
N ASN A 131 -12.51 57.28 -1.90
CA ASN A 131 -12.87 57.78 -0.57
C ASN A 131 -12.01 58.97 -0.17
N HIS A 132 -10.70 58.90 -0.45
CA HIS A 132 -9.78 60.00 -0.22
C HIS A 132 -10.17 61.25 -1.02
N ASP A 133 -10.42 61.12 -2.34
CA ASP A 133 -10.82 62.23 -3.20
C ASP A 133 -12.15 62.89 -2.73
N LEU A 134 -13.11 62.05 -2.31
CA LEU A 134 -14.39 62.53 -1.74
C LEU A 134 -14.19 63.26 -0.41
N GLN A 135 -13.30 62.79 0.46
CA GLN A 135 -12.96 63.49 1.70
C GLN A 135 -12.31 64.84 1.41
N GLU A 136 -11.43 64.94 0.42
CA GLU A 136 -10.80 66.20 0.04
C GLU A 136 -11.81 67.20 -0.53
N THR A 137 -12.67 66.77 -1.45
CA THR A 137 -13.75 67.61 -2.01
C THR A 137 -14.74 68.04 -0.94
N HIS A 138 -15.13 67.16 -0.02
CA HIS A 138 -15.98 67.52 1.11
C HIS A 138 -15.34 68.59 2.00
N LYS A 139 -14.04 68.44 2.34
CA LYS A 139 -13.29 69.45 3.10
C LYS A 139 -13.20 70.80 2.36
N ALA A 140 -12.96 70.78 1.05
CA ALA A 140 -12.90 71.98 0.23
C ALA A 140 -14.26 72.71 0.18
N ASN A 141 -15.34 71.96 -0.06
CA ASN A 141 -16.71 72.49 -0.07
C ASN A 141 -17.11 73.06 1.29
N ALA A 142 -16.78 72.37 2.40
CA ALA A 142 -17.03 72.87 3.74
C ALA A 142 -16.32 74.20 4.00
N LYS A 143 -15.03 74.33 3.60
CA LYS A 143 -14.28 75.60 3.69
C LYS A 143 -14.92 76.70 2.84
N ALA A 144 -15.36 76.40 1.62
CA ALA A 144 -16.02 77.36 0.74
C ALA A 144 -17.36 77.85 1.31
N TYR A 145 -18.19 76.92 1.80
CA TYR A 145 -19.44 77.24 2.49
C TYR A 145 -19.22 78.14 3.71
N GLN A 146 -18.18 77.86 4.50
CA GLN A 146 -17.85 78.67 5.67
C GLN A 146 -17.46 80.11 5.29
N LYS A 147 -16.66 80.28 4.23
CA LYS A 147 -16.29 81.62 3.72
C LYS A 147 -17.52 82.42 3.25
N LEU A 148 -18.43 81.77 2.51
CA LEU A 148 -19.67 82.39 2.05
C LEU A 148 -20.56 82.82 3.23
N ARG A 149 -20.64 82.01 4.29
CA ARG A 149 -21.40 82.37 5.51
C ARG A 149 -20.84 83.58 6.23
N VAL A 150 -19.52 83.76 6.25
CA VAL A 150 -18.86 84.88 6.95
C VAL A 150 -18.90 86.17 6.13
N SER A 151 -18.99 86.08 4.79
CA SER A 151 -19.06 87.26 3.90
C SER A 151 -20.46 87.85 3.71
N SER A 152 -21.51 87.20 4.25
CA SER A 152 -22.91 87.65 4.17
C SER A 152 -23.41 88.34 5.44
N TYR A 153 -22.50 88.73 6.33
CA TYR A 153 -22.71 89.61 7.49
C TYR A 153 -21.84 90.85 7.34
#